data_AF-A0A7V0JM90-F1
#
_entry.id   AF-A0A7V0JM90-F1
#
_cell.length_a   1.000
_cell.length_b   1.000
_cell.length_c   1.000
_cell.angle_alpha   90.00
_cell.angle_beta   90.00
_cell.angle_gamma   90.00
#
_symmetry.space_group_name_H-M   'P 1'
#
loop_
_entity.id
_entity.type
_entity.pdbx_description
1 polymer ?
#
loop_
_entity_poly.entity_id
_entity_poly.type
_entity_poly.pdbx_seq_one_letter_code
_entity_poly.pdbx_strand_id
1 'polypeptide(L)'
;MNLNMQYGKMTMALLAQAAFFMMRQRIGAPVAQWDAEHMARDFFRGLEGDIRIRHDTIIVTYYNAPKPELMKTHYENLPDKLSSEGIRRTIPWLYDFKIDFQFK
;
A
#
# COMPACT_ATOMS: atom_id res chain seq x y z
N MET A 1 -11.70 0.29 -30.92
CA MET A 1 -10.97 0.38 -29.63
C MET A 1 -10.06 1.61 -29.70
N ASN A 2 -10.22 2.59 -28.79
CA ASN A 2 -9.53 3.89 -28.86
C ASN A 2 -8.05 3.74 -28.47
N LEU A 3 -7.12 4.23 -29.31
CA LEU A 3 -5.67 4.18 -29.05
C LEU A 3 -5.29 4.79 -27.69
N ASN A 4 -5.94 5.87 -27.28
CA ASN A 4 -5.68 6.53 -26.00
C ASN A 4 -5.98 5.60 -24.81
N MET A 5 -6.99 4.73 -24.93
CA MET A 5 -7.28 3.73 -23.89
C MET A 5 -6.22 2.63 -23.87
N GLN A 6 -5.65 2.24 -25.01
CA GLN A 6 -4.57 1.26 -25.05
C GLN A 6 -3.29 1.82 -24.44
N TYR A 7 -2.91 3.06 -24.80
CA TYR A 7 -1.76 3.72 -24.20
C TYR A 7 -1.93 3.93 -22.70
N GLY A 8 -3.10 4.38 -22.25
CA GLY A 8 -3.40 4.50 -20.82
C GLY A 8 -3.25 3.18 -20.07
N LYS A 9 -3.75 2.07 -20.64
CA LYS A 9 -3.57 0.72 -20.08
C LYS A 9 -2.10 0.31 -20.01
N MET A 10 -1.33 0.53 -21.07
CA MET A 10 0.09 0.20 -21.12
C MET A 10 0.89 1.00 -20.09
N THR A 11 0.63 2.31 -19.96
CA THR A 11 1.27 3.16 -18.96
C THR A 11 0.96 2.68 -17.54
N MET A 12 -0.30 2.36 -17.23
CA MET A 12 -0.65 1.82 -15.91
C MET A 12 -0.01 0.47 -15.64
N ALA A 13 0.09 -0.41 -16.65
CA ALA A 13 0.77 -1.69 -16.50
C ALA A 13 2.26 -1.50 -16.17
N LEU A 14 2.93 -0.55 -16.81
CA LEU A 14 4.34 -0.23 -16.52
C LEU A 14 4.52 0.34 -15.11
N LEU A 15 3.64 1.25 -14.68
CA LEU A 15 3.67 1.80 -13.32
C LEU A 15 3.43 0.71 -12.26
N ALA A 16 2.44 -0.15 -12.48
CA ALA A 16 2.17 -1.29 -11.60
C ALA A 16 3.37 -2.24 -11.54
N GLN A 17 3.98 -2.56 -12.69
CA GLN A 17 5.16 -3.42 -12.75
C GLN A 17 6.34 -2.84 -11.98
N ALA A 18 6.62 -1.54 -12.14
CA ALA A 18 7.67 -0.85 -11.41
C ALA A 18 7.40 -0.84 -9.90
N ALA A 19 6.17 -0.52 -9.49
CA ALA A 19 5.75 -0.54 -8.09
C ALA A 19 5.91 -1.94 -7.48
N PHE A 20 5.45 -2.98 -8.17
CA PHE A 20 5.58 -4.37 -7.74
C PHE A 20 7.03 -4.84 -7.67
N PHE A 21 7.86 -4.45 -8.62
CA PHE A 21 9.29 -4.76 -8.57
C PHE A 21 9.96 -4.12 -7.36
N MET A 22 9.79 -2.82 -7.16
CA MET A 22 10.39 -2.11 -6.02
C MET A 22 9.88 -2.65 -4.67
N MET A 23 8.57 -2.92 -4.57
CA MET A 23 7.97 -3.49 -3.37
C MET A 23 8.59 -4.84 -3.02
N ARG A 24 8.66 -5.78 -3.97
CA ARG A 24 9.26 -7.11 -3.78
C ARG A 24 10.71 -7.02 -3.28
N GLN A 25 11.50 -6.12 -3.86
CA GLN A 25 12.89 -5.92 -3.45
C GLN A 25 13.01 -5.39 -2.01
N ARG A 26 12.11 -4.50 -1.58
CA ARG A 26 12.10 -3.96 -0.21
C ARG A 26 11.65 -4.98 0.83
N ILE A 27 10.74 -5.88 0.50
CA ILE A 27 10.31 -6.96 1.40
C ILE A 27 11.44 -7.98 1.62
N GLY A 28 12.23 -8.25 0.57
CA GLY A 28 13.35 -9.19 0.64
C GLY A 28 12.95 -10.65 0.38
N ALA A 29 13.88 -11.57 0.61
CA ALA A 29 13.65 -12.99 0.33
C ALA A 29 12.60 -13.60 1.29
N PRO A 30 11.74 -14.52 0.82
CA PRO A 30 11.70 -15.07 -0.55
C PRO A 30 10.89 -14.22 -1.55
N VAL A 31 10.13 -13.22 -1.08
CA VAL A 31 9.20 -12.41 -1.88
C VAL A 31 9.88 -11.68 -3.04
N ALA A 32 11.15 -11.30 -2.86
CA ALA A 32 11.98 -10.70 -3.91
C ALA A 32 12.11 -11.55 -5.19
N GLN A 33 11.94 -12.87 -5.08
CA GLN A 33 12.09 -13.83 -6.19
C GLN A 33 10.74 -14.30 -6.75
N TRP A 34 9.62 -13.94 -6.13
CA TRP A 34 8.30 -14.38 -6.56
C TRP A 34 7.93 -13.78 -7.91
N ASP A 35 7.36 -14.58 -8.80
CA ASP A 35 6.79 -14.11 -10.07
C ASP A 35 5.43 -13.42 -9.86
N ALA A 36 4.84 -12.92 -10.95
CA ALA A 36 3.57 -12.20 -10.89
C ALA A 36 2.40 -13.08 -10.41
N GLU A 37 2.41 -14.38 -10.71
CA GLU A 37 1.33 -15.30 -10.34
C GLU A 37 1.39 -15.63 -8.84
N HIS A 38 2.58 -15.95 -8.33
CA HIS A 38 2.84 -16.10 -6.90
C HIS A 38 2.45 -14.85 -6.12
N MET A 39 2.83 -13.66 -6.62
CA MET A 39 2.43 -12.40 -6.00
C MET A 39 0.90 -12.23 -5.98
N ALA A 40 0.21 -12.50 -7.09
CA ALA A 40 -1.23 -12.37 -7.17
C ALA A 40 -1.93 -13.31 -6.19
N ARG A 41 -1.52 -14.58 -6.15
CA ARG A 41 -2.16 -15.64 -5.35
C ARG A 41 -1.84 -15.54 -3.87
N ASP A 42 -0.57 -15.35 -3.50
CA ASP A 42 -0.11 -15.54 -2.12
C ASP A 42 0.05 -14.20 -1.38
N PHE A 43 0.26 -13.10 -2.10
CA PHE A 43 0.36 -11.77 -1.50
C PHE A 43 -0.93 -10.96 -1.68
N PHE A 44 -1.29 -10.60 -2.92
CA PHE A 44 -2.41 -9.68 -3.17
C PHE A 44 -3.77 -10.28 -2.83
N ARG A 45 -3.98 -11.58 -3.08
CA ARG A 45 -5.21 -12.25 -2.65
C ARG A 45 -5.34 -12.32 -1.12
N GLY A 46 -4.20 -12.34 -0.41
CA GLY A 46 -4.16 -12.30 1.06
C GLY A 46 -4.38 -10.90 1.64
N LEU A 47 -4.17 -9.85 0.83
CA LEU A 47 -4.48 -8.46 1.21
C LEU A 47 -5.98 -8.20 1.07
N GLU A 48 -6.76 -8.84 1.93
CA GLU A 48 -8.16 -8.47 2.13
C GLU A 48 -8.20 -7.17 2.92
N GLY A 49 -8.89 -6.16 2.40
CA GLY A 49 -8.91 -4.85 3.01
C GLY A 49 -9.82 -3.86 2.31
N ASP A 50 -9.94 -2.67 2.88
CA ASP A 50 -10.64 -1.57 2.25
C ASP A 50 -10.00 -0.22 2.60
N ILE A 51 -10.21 0.75 1.71
CA ILE A 51 -9.70 2.11 1.86
C ILE A 51 -10.90 3.03 2.06
N ARG A 52 -10.88 3.80 3.14
CA ARG A 52 -11.91 4.81 3.44
C ARG A 52 -11.26 6.17 3.66
N ILE A 53 -12.01 7.22 3.37
CA ILE A 53 -11.63 8.57 3.76
C ILE A 53 -12.49 8.99 4.94
N ARG A 54 -11.84 9.48 6.00
CA ARG A 54 -12.49 10.09 7.17
C ARG A 54 -11.88 11.46 7.37
N HIS A 55 -12.66 12.51 7.09
CA HIS A 55 -12.20 13.90 7.09
C HIS A 55 -10.98 14.09 6.19
N ASP A 56 -9.80 14.25 6.80
CA ASP A 56 -8.51 14.50 6.15
C ASP A 56 -7.55 13.30 6.24
N THR A 57 -8.08 12.12 6.58
CA THR A 57 -7.29 10.91 6.79
C THR A 57 -7.79 9.76 5.91
N ILE A 58 -6.88 9.19 5.13
CA ILE A 58 -7.06 7.93 4.42
C ILE A 58 -6.83 6.79 5.42
N ILE A 59 -7.84 5.97 5.64
CA ILE A 59 -7.77 4.80 6.52
C ILE A 59 -7.69 3.55 5.65
N VAL A 60 -6.59 2.81 5.77
CA VAL A 60 -6.39 1.53 5.11
C VAL A 60 -6.63 0.42 6.13
N THR A 61 -7.72 -0.34 5.94
CA THR A 61 -8.05 -1.49 6.79
C THR A 61 -7.56 -2.77 6.13
N TYR A 62 -6.85 -3.61 6.86
CA TYR A 62 -6.52 -4.98 6.46
C TYR A 62 -7.26 -5.98 7.37
N TYR A 63 -7.91 -6.99 6.79
CA TYR A 63 -8.68 -8.03 7.49
C TYR A 63 -7.91 -9.34 7.73
N ASN A 64 -6.78 -9.53 7.05
CA ASN A 64 -5.97 -10.74 7.18
C ASN A 64 -4.47 -10.40 7.09
N ALA A 65 -4.07 -9.37 7.82
CA ALA A 65 -2.68 -8.91 7.77
C ALA A 65 -1.73 -9.94 8.41
N PRO A 66 -0.58 -10.24 7.77
CA PRO A 66 0.43 -11.09 8.38
C PRO A 66 1.01 -10.41 9.63
N LYS A 67 1.04 -11.12 10.76
CA LYS A 67 1.52 -10.62 12.07
C LYS A 67 0.84 -9.31 12.51
N PRO A 68 -0.50 -9.32 12.75
CA PRO A 68 -1.28 -8.11 12.95
C PRO A 68 -0.76 -7.25 14.12
N GLU A 69 -0.36 -7.87 15.24
CA GLU A 69 0.14 -7.13 16.42
C GLU A 69 1.42 -6.33 16.14
N LEU A 70 2.33 -6.87 15.33
CA LEU A 70 3.53 -6.14 14.89
C LEU A 70 3.14 -4.96 14.00
N MET A 71 2.21 -5.20 13.07
CA MET A 71 1.74 -4.17 12.14
C MET A 71 1.00 -3.04 12.87
N LYS A 72 0.13 -3.35 13.84
CA LYS A 72 -0.54 -2.37 14.71
C LYS A 72 0.48 -1.48 15.42
N THR A 73 1.49 -2.11 16.01
CA THR A 73 2.56 -1.40 16.74
C THR A 73 3.28 -0.37 15.87
N HIS A 74 3.48 -0.63 14.58
CA HIS A 74 4.15 0.31 13.68
C HIS A 74 3.19 1.28 12.98
N TYR A 75 2.00 0.84 12.59
CA TYR A 75 1.19 1.56 11.60
C TYR A 75 -0.17 2.08 12.11
N GLU A 76 -0.71 1.60 13.22
CA GLU A 76 -1.91 2.23 13.81
C GLU A 76 -1.55 3.57 14.48
N ASN A 77 -2.44 4.57 14.38
CA ASN A 77 -2.18 5.94 14.84
C ASN A 77 -0.91 6.53 14.21
N LEU A 78 -0.63 6.17 12.95
CA LEU A 78 0.59 6.61 12.25
C LEU A 78 0.75 8.13 12.21
N PRO A 79 -0.30 8.95 11.98
CA PRO A 79 -0.14 10.40 12.01
C PRO A 79 0.43 10.92 13.34
N ASP A 80 0.00 10.35 14.46
CA ASP A 80 0.46 10.78 15.79
C ASP A 80 1.91 10.33 16.03
N LYS A 81 2.27 9.12 15.60
CA LYS A 81 3.66 8.62 15.64
C LYS A 81 4.59 9.53 14.84
N LEU A 82 4.24 9.82 13.58
CA LEU A 82 5.01 10.75 12.75
C LEU A 82 5.14 12.12 13.41
N SER A 83 4.06 12.63 14.02
CA SER A 83 4.11 13.89 14.74
C SER A 83 5.07 13.87 15.92
N SER A 84 5.13 12.76 16.66
CA SER A 84 6.02 12.61 17.82
C SER A 84 7.49 12.59 17.42
N GLU A 85 7.79 12.17 16.19
CA GLU A 85 9.13 12.16 15.60
C GLU A 85 9.47 13.48 14.87
N GLY A 86 8.58 14.48 14.89
CA GLY A 86 8.76 15.74 14.16
C GLY A 86 8.62 15.62 12.64
N ILE A 87 8.05 14.51 12.16
CA ILE A 87 7.83 14.23 10.74
C ILE A 87 6.46 14.80 10.32
N ARG A 88 6.39 15.38 9.11
CA ARG A 88 5.12 15.86 8.54
C ARG A 88 4.15 14.68 8.36
N ARG A 89 2.95 14.82 8.95
CA ARG A 89 1.90 13.78 8.93
C ARG A 89 1.12 13.72 7.62
N THR A 90 1.10 14.83 6.88
CA THR A 90 0.40 14.95 5.60
C THR A 90 1.30 14.53 4.45
N ILE A 91 0.71 13.90 3.45
CA ILE A 91 1.43 13.38 2.28
C ILE A 91 1.09 14.27 1.07
N PRO A 92 2.02 15.13 0.58
CA PRO A 92 1.70 16.14 -0.44
C PRO A 92 1.16 15.55 -1.75
N TRP A 93 1.71 14.43 -2.19
CA TRP A 93 1.27 13.75 -3.41
C TRP A 93 -0.03 12.95 -3.22
N LEU A 94 -0.59 12.93 -2.00
CA LEU A 94 -1.93 12.47 -1.70
C LEU A 94 -2.82 13.64 -1.27
N TYR A 95 -2.66 14.81 -1.90
CA TYR A 95 -3.46 16.02 -1.61
C TYR A 95 -3.41 16.44 -0.14
N ASP A 96 -2.25 16.29 0.49
CA ASP A 96 -2.03 16.57 1.91
C ASP A 96 -2.94 15.78 2.88
N PHE A 97 -3.52 14.66 2.44
CA PHE A 97 -4.15 13.73 3.36
C PHE A 97 -3.14 13.12 4.32
N LYS A 98 -3.59 12.83 5.54
CA LYS A 98 -2.94 11.88 6.45
C LYS A 98 -3.25 10.45 6.00
N ILE A 99 -2.40 9.50 6.38
CA ILE A 99 -2.67 8.07 6.21
C ILE A 99 -2.61 7.39 7.57
N ASP A 100 -3.55 6.50 7.81
CA ASP A 100 -3.57 5.64 9.00
C ASP A 100 -3.99 4.23 8.61
N PHE A 101 -3.63 3.26 9.45
CA PHE A 101 -3.87 1.84 9.18
C PHE A 101 -4.74 1.24 10.27
N GLN A 102 -5.52 0.22 9.93
CA GLN A 102 -6.27 -0.60 10.87
C GLN A 102 -6.07 -2.07 10.52
N PHE A 103 -5.89 -2.92 11.53
CA PHE A 103 -5.70 -4.35 11.33
C PHE A 103 -6.79 -5.11 12.10
N LYS A 104 -7.70 -5.74 11.36
CA LYS A 104 -8.84 -6.50 11.86
C LYS A 104 -8.63 -7.99 11.65
#